data_AF-A7T936-F1
#
_entry.id   AF-A7T936-F1
#
_cell.length_a   1.000
_cell.length_b   1.000
_cell.length_c   1.000
_cell.angle_alpha   90.00
_cell.angle_beta   90.00
_cell.angle_gamma   90.00
#
_symmetry.space_group_name_H-M   'P 1'
#
loop_
_entity.id
_entity.type
_entity.pdbx_description
1 polymer ?
#
loop_
_entity_poly.entity_id
_entity_poly.type
_entity_poly.pdbx_seq_one_letter_code
_entity_poly.pdbx_strand_id
1 'polypeptide(L)'
;MEEKRQMYILLEDRRGERTERGLLHLKSKSVETQFIRGQIFRTLPETEQPEDSNKIALVETTSENFKLVCATTEVARITEEEAKLLSAIVSAEERHRIFRERNRLGFGIAIKNGTKVLVKVKTAGGVHRDVPGVVWFKGPLPTHDGTMFGVELTPNKPKALHLFNN
;
A
#
# COMPACT_ATOMS: atom_id res chain seq x y z
N MET A 1 21.53 15.98 -0.47
CA MET A 1 20.66 15.41 -1.51
C MET A 1 20.27 14.04 -0.99
N GLU A 2 19.01 13.81 -0.64
CA GLU A 2 18.60 12.53 -0.05
C GLU A 2 18.66 11.45 -1.13
N GLU A 3 19.45 10.41 -0.88
CA GLU A 3 19.63 9.30 -1.82
C GLU A 3 18.28 8.61 -2.03
N LYS A 4 17.88 8.44 -3.30
CA LYS A 4 16.57 7.89 -3.66
C LYS A 4 16.53 6.41 -3.27
N ARG A 5 16.04 6.11 -2.07
CA ARG A 5 15.95 4.74 -1.55
C ARG A 5 14.93 3.95 -2.35
N GLN A 6 15.29 2.72 -2.71
CA GLN A 6 14.42 1.88 -3.52
C GLN A 6 13.33 1.23 -2.66
N MET A 7 12.09 1.22 -3.17
CA MET A 7 10.94 0.62 -2.50
C MET A 7 10.76 -0.86 -2.87
N TYR A 8 10.33 -1.64 -1.89
CA TYR A 8 10.08 -3.08 -1.99
C TYR A 8 8.77 -3.46 -1.29
N ILE A 9 8.10 -4.48 -1.80
CA ILE A 9 6.99 -5.18 -1.13
C ILE A 9 7.41 -6.60 -0.77
N LEU A 10 7.06 -7.04 0.44
CA LEU A 10 7.32 -8.40 0.90
C LEU A 10 6.35 -9.40 0.26
N LEU A 11 6.87 -10.51 -0.26
CA LEU A 11 6.07 -11.51 -0.99
C LEU A 11 5.56 -12.63 -0.08
N GLU A 12 6.33 -12.99 0.95
CA GLU A 12 6.00 -14.08 1.88
C GLU A 12 6.23 -13.64 3.32
N ASP A 13 5.54 -14.25 4.28
CA ASP A 13 5.71 -13.95 5.69
C ASP A 13 7.13 -14.32 6.15
N ARG A 14 7.76 -13.44 6.94
CA ARG A 14 9.13 -13.60 7.41
C ARG A 14 9.27 -13.27 8.88
N ARG A 15 10.33 -13.79 9.49
CA ARG A 15 10.81 -13.32 10.77
C ARG A 15 12.00 -12.41 10.55
N GLY A 16 12.10 -11.37 11.36
CA GLY A 16 13.22 -10.46 11.33
C GLY A 16 13.34 -9.74 12.67
N GLU A 17 13.95 -8.56 12.65
CA GLU A 17 14.38 -7.88 13.86
C GLU A 17 13.68 -6.53 14.02
N ARG A 18 13.14 -6.31 15.22
CA ARG A 18 12.68 -5.01 15.66
C ARG A 18 13.66 -4.48 16.69
N THR A 19 14.18 -3.29 16.44
CA THR A 19 14.96 -2.56 17.44
C THR A 19 14.01 -1.84 18.39
N GLU A 20 14.02 -2.23 19.66
CA GLU A 20 13.28 -1.54 20.71
C GLU A 20 14.25 -0.65 21.50
N ARG A 21 13.89 0.63 21.67
CA ARG A 21 14.63 1.56 22.55
C ARG A 21 14.09 1.40 23.97
N GLY A 22 14.96 1.05 24.92
CA GLY A 22 14.57 0.98 26.33
C GLY A 22 14.13 2.34 26.89
N LEU A 23 13.39 2.31 28.00
CA LEU A 23 12.78 3.47 28.70
C LEU A 23 13.73 4.63 29.07
N LEU A 24 15.05 4.45 28.91
CA LEU A 24 16.08 5.46 29.23
C LEU A 24 17.01 5.76 28.04
N HIS A 25 16.68 5.33 26.82
CA HIS A 25 17.48 5.54 25.59
C HIS A 25 18.94 5.03 25.62
N LEU A 26 19.39 4.39 26.71
CA LEU A 26 20.79 3.97 26.90
C LEU A 26 21.11 2.58 26.31
N LYS A 27 20.12 1.73 26.04
CA LYS A 27 20.32 0.39 25.45
C LYS A 27 19.20 0.08 24.45
N SER A 28 19.59 -0.18 23.20
CA SER A 28 18.72 -0.75 22.18
C SER A 28 18.78 -2.27 22.26
N LYS A 29 17.62 -2.93 22.30
CA LYS A 29 17.52 -4.40 22.23
C LYS A 29 16.93 -4.78 20.88
N SER A 30 17.55 -5.74 20.20
CA SER A 30 16.92 -6.40 19.05
C SER A 30 15.97 -7.49 19.55
N VAL A 31 14.74 -7.47 19.06
CA VAL A 31 13.68 -8.43 19.40
C VAL A 31 13.18 -9.06 18.11
N GLU A 32 13.03 -10.39 18.11
CA GLU A 32 12.45 -11.12 16.98
C GLU A 32 11.00 -10.66 16.75
N THR A 33 10.66 -10.35 15.52
CA THR A 33 9.31 -9.94 15.13
C THR A 33 8.87 -10.62 13.84
N GLN A 34 7.57 -10.66 13.60
CA GLN A 34 6.99 -11.22 12.39
C GLN A 34 6.64 -10.09 11.42
N PHE A 35 7.09 -10.26 10.18
CA PHE A 35 6.71 -9.48 9.03
C PHE A 35 5.74 -10.27 8.17
N ILE A 36 4.69 -9.61 7.69
CA ILE A 36 3.61 -10.20 6.91
C ILE A 36 3.74 -9.75 5.46
N ARG A 37 3.49 -10.66 4.53
CA ARG A 37 3.44 -10.36 3.10
C ARG A 37 2.55 -9.14 2.81
N GLY A 38 3.00 -8.32 1.88
CA GLY A 38 2.36 -7.05 1.54
C GLY A 38 2.76 -5.86 2.43
N GLN A 39 3.62 -6.04 3.43
CA GLN A 39 4.35 -4.90 4.03
C GLN A 39 5.31 -4.26 3.01
N ILE A 40 5.49 -2.95 3.16
CA ILE A 40 6.29 -2.12 2.26
C ILE A 40 7.53 -1.65 3.00
N PHE A 41 8.67 -1.73 2.31
CA PHE A 41 9.97 -1.40 2.83
C PHE A 41 10.72 -0.49 1.88
N ARG A 42 11.73 0.19 2.41
CA ARG A 42 12.76 0.88 1.64
C ARG A 42 14.13 0.27 1.93
N THR A 43 15.07 0.42 1.00
CA THR A 43 16.46 -0.01 1.22
C THR A 43 17.12 0.77 2.35
N LEU A 44 17.91 0.06 3.14
CA LEU A 44 18.93 0.70 3.98
C LEU A 44 20.10 1.20 3.12
N PRO A 45 20.90 2.16 3.62
CA PRO A 45 22.10 2.65 2.92
C PRO A 45 23.05 1.51 2.56
N GLU A 46 23.87 1.71 1.52
CA GLU A 46 24.84 0.70 1.05
C GLU A 46 25.78 0.21 2.16
N THR A 47 26.16 1.10 3.09
CA THR A 47 26.99 0.76 4.27
C THR A 47 26.32 -0.19 5.26
N GLU A 48 25.00 -0.34 5.22
CA GLU A 48 24.22 -1.25 6.07
C GLU A 48 23.72 -2.48 5.27
N GLN A 49 24.03 -2.60 3.99
CA GLN A 49 23.67 -3.77 3.20
C GLN A 49 24.54 -4.98 3.56
N PRO A 50 24.02 -6.22 3.46
CA PRO A 50 24.80 -7.42 3.67
C PRO A 50 25.86 -7.58 2.57
N GLU A 51 26.99 -8.21 2.88
CA GLU A 51 28.01 -8.60 1.88
C GLU A 51 27.48 -9.64 0.88
N ASP A 52 26.52 -10.47 1.31
CA ASP A 52 25.86 -11.46 0.47
C ASP A 52 24.89 -10.78 -0.52
N SER A 53 25.28 -10.72 -1.79
CA SER A 53 24.48 -10.16 -2.89
C SER A 53 23.11 -10.80 -3.11
N ASN A 54 22.85 -12.00 -2.56
CA ASN A 54 21.53 -12.63 -2.61
C ASN A 54 20.60 -12.16 -1.50
N LYS A 55 21.08 -11.33 -0.58
CA LYS A 55 20.32 -10.76 0.52
C LYS A 55 20.19 -9.26 0.38
N ILE A 56 19.17 -8.73 1.05
CA ILE A 56 18.89 -7.31 1.08
C ILE A 56 18.49 -6.90 2.49
N ALA A 57 19.03 -5.77 2.95
CA ALA A 57 18.65 -5.13 4.20
C ALA A 57 17.66 -4.00 3.94
N LEU A 58 16.53 -4.08 4.63
CA LEU A 58 15.35 -3.27 4.41
C LEU A 58 14.88 -2.67 5.73
N VAL A 59 14.21 -1.52 5.65
CA VAL A 59 13.56 -0.87 6.78
C VAL A 59 12.13 -0.52 6.43
N GLU A 60 11.21 -0.74 7.36
CA GLU A 60 9.79 -0.46 7.13
C GLU A 60 9.56 1.03 6.86
N THR A 61 8.65 1.36 5.94
CA THR A 61 8.40 2.76 5.55
C THR A 61 7.70 3.58 6.64
N THR A 62 6.96 2.92 7.54
CA THR A 62 6.20 3.57 8.63
C THR A 62 6.99 3.71 9.92
N SER A 63 8.01 2.86 10.13
CA SER A 63 8.81 2.87 11.36
C SER A 63 10.24 2.38 11.11
N GLU A 64 11.21 3.25 11.38
CA GLU A 64 12.63 2.94 11.17
C GLU A 64 13.19 1.88 12.13
N ASN A 65 12.43 1.52 13.16
CA ASN A 65 12.81 0.53 14.16
C ASN A 65 12.65 -0.91 13.66
N PHE A 66 11.96 -1.12 12.54
CA PHE A 66 11.72 -2.44 11.98
C PHE A 66 12.66 -2.68 10.80
N LYS A 67 13.65 -3.56 11.03
CA LYS A 67 14.65 -3.91 10.03
C LYS A 67 14.46 -5.37 9.61
N LEU A 68 14.54 -5.62 8.32
CA LEU A 68 14.40 -6.94 7.74
C LEU A 68 15.61 -7.22 6.86
N VAL A 69 16.31 -8.32 7.13
CA VAL A 69 17.28 -8.90 6.21
C VAL A 69 16.68 -10.19 5.65
N CYS A 70 16.54 -10.26 4.34
CA CYS A 70 15.90 -11.40 3.66
C CYS A 70 16.53 -11.64 2.28
N ALA A 71 16.17 -12.75 1.62
CA ALA A 71 16.66 -13.01 0.28
C ALA A 71 15.99 -12.06 -0.74
N THR A 72 16.73 -11.65 -1.76
CA THR A 72 16.22 -10.75 -2.81
C THR A 72 15.01 -11.33 -3.56
N THR A 73 14.88 -12.66 -3.60
CA THR A 73 13.73 -13.38 -4.17
C THR A 73 12.45 -13.31 -3.33
N GLU A 74 12.54 -12.91 -2.06
CA GLU A 74 11.43 -12.85 -1.11
C GLU A 74 10.72 -11.48 -1.12
N VAL A 75 11.27 -10.53 -1.86
CA VAL A 75 10.73 -9.19 -2.02
C VAL A 75 10.62 -8.86 -3.50
N ALA A 76 9.74 -7.93 -3.84
CA ALA A 76 9.67 -7.38 -5.18
C ALA A 76 9.87 -5.87 -5.16
N ARG A 77 10.69 -5.39 -6.10
CA ARG A 77 10.88 -3.96 -6.34
C ARG A 77 9.56 -3.35 -6.82
N ILE A 78 9.19 -2.21 -6.24
CA ILE A 78 8.04 -1.40 -6.65
C ILE A 78 8.46 0.04 -6.93
N THR A 79 7.70 0.73 -7.77
CA THR A 79 7.92 2.17 -7.97
C THR A 79 7.44 2.99 -6.78
N GLU A 80 7.84 4.26 -6.71
CA GLU A 80 7.37 5.16 -5.67
C GLU A 80 5.86 5.41 -5.80
N GLU A 81 5.34 5.51 -7.03
CA GLU A 81 3.90 5.62 -7.30
C GLU A 81 3.13 4.36 -6.91
N GLU A 82 3.66 3.17 -7.20
CA GLU A 82 3.06 1.90 -6.74
C GLU A 82 3.04 1.84 -5.21
N ALA A 83 4.15 2.20 -4.55
CA ALA A 83 4.22 2.26 -3.09
C ALA A 83 3.17 3.22 -2.52
N LYS A 84 3.02 4.43 -3.08
CA LYS A 84 2.01 5.40 -2.65
C LYS A 84 0.58 4.87 -2.82
N LEU A 85 0.27 4.17 -3.91
CA LEU A 85 -1.05 3.57 -4.11
C LEU A 85 -1.32 2.42 -3.13
N LEU A 86 -0.30 1.57 -2.90
CA LEU A 86 -0.42 0.45 -1.99
C LEU A 86 -0.54 0.91 -0.53
N SER A 87 0.18 1.95 -0.10
CA SER A 87 0.12 2.48 1.26
C SER A 87 -1.28 2.97 1.67
N ALA A 88 -2.14 3.34 0.70
CA ALA A 88 -3.53 3.72 0.99
C ALA A 88 -4.42 2.52 1.41
N ILE A 89 -3.94 1.29 1.23
CA ILE A 89 -4.64 0.07 1.62
C ILE A 89 -4.14 -0.35 3.00
N VAL A 90 -5.03 -0.35 3.99
CA VAL A 90 -4.71 -0.67 5.39
C VAL A 90 -4.24 -2.12 5.57
N SER A 91 -4.91 -3.08 4.94
CA SER A 91 -4.59 -4.51 5.08
C SER A 91 -3.36 -4.89 4.25
N ALA A 92 -2.36 -5.49 4.90
CA ALA A 92 -1.17 -6.02 4.23
C ALA A 92 -1.53 -7.14 3.23
N GLU A 93 -2.46 -8.01 3.60
CA GLU A 93 -2.93 -9.07 2.70
C GLU A 93 -3.62 -8.51 1.45
N GLU A 94 -4.44 -7.48 1.62
CA GLU A 94 -5.10 -6.81 0.49
C GLU A 94 -4.08 -6.09 -0.40
N ARG A 95 -3.05 -5.45 0.19
CA ARG A 95 -1.91 -4.88 -0.55
C ARG A 95 -1.23 -5.94 -1.40
N HIS A 96 -0.90 -7.09 -0.80
CA HIS A 96 -0.26 -8.19 -1.51
C HIS A 96 -1.15 -8.68 -2.66
N ARG A 97 -2.46 -8.87 -2.44
CA ARG A 97 -3.40 -9.27 -3.49
C ARG A 97 -3.40 -8.30 -4.66
N ILE A 98 -3.57 -7.00 -4.40
CA ILE A 98 -3.60 -5.96 -5.44
C ILE A 98 -2.28 -5.88 -6.20
N PHE A 99 -1.16 -6.03 -5.48
CA PHE A 99 0.16 -6.10 -6.10
C PHE A 99 0.29 -7.27 -7.07
N ARG A 100 -0.21 -8.46 -6.69
CA ARG A 100 -0.19 -9.66 -7.55
C ARG A 100 -1.09 -9.54 -8.79
N GLU A 101 -2.23 -8.84 -8.69
CA GLU A 101 -3.15 -8.61 -9.81
C GLU A 101 -2.53 -7.71 -10.91
N ARG A 102 -1.58 -6.83 -10.56
CA ARG A 102 -0.81 -5.88 -11.42
C ARG A 102 -1.62 -4.89 -12.27
N ASN A 103 -2.66 -5.33 -12.96
CA ASN A 103 -3.55 -4.52 -13.79
C ASN A 103 -4.18 -3.35 -13.02
N ARG A 104 -4.53 -3.55 -11.75
CA ARG A 104 -5.15 -2.53 -10.89
C ARG A 104 -4.18 -1.42 -10.50
N LEU A 105 -2.91 -1.72 -10.30
CA LEU A 105 -1.89 -0.71 -10.01
C LEU A 105 -1.64 0.16 -11.23
N GLY A 106 -1.49 -0.44 -12.41
CA GLY A 106 -1.36 0.30 -13.67
C GLY A 106 -2.55 1.24 -13.92
N PHE A 107 -3.78 0.74 -13.70
CA PHE A 107 -4.98 1.58 -13.77
C PHE A 107 -4.94 2.72 -12.74
N GLY A 108 -4.63 2.43 -11.47
CA GLY A 108 -4.51 3.44 -10.42
C GLY A 108 -3.49 4.55 -10.73
N ILE A 109 -2.36 4.19 -11.35
CA ILE A 109 -1.34 5.14 -11.82
C ILE A 109 -1.90 6.00 -12.98
N ALA A 110 -2.64 5.39 -13.90
CA ALA A 110 -3.19 6.08 -15.07
C ALA A 110 -4.41 6.98 -14.77
N ILE A 111 -5.10 6.80 -13.64
CA ILE A 111 -6.25 7.63 -13.24
C ILE A 111 -5.85 9.12 -13.19
N LYS A 112 -6.70 9.95 -13.81
CA LYS A 112 -6.66 11.42 -13.82
C LYS A 112 -8.01 12.01 -13.42
N ASN A 113 -8.06 13.31 -13.16
CA ASN A 113 -9.33 14.02 -12.98
C ASN A 113 -10.23 13.83 -14.22
N GLY A 114 -11.52 13.62 -14.00
CA GLY A 114 -12.51 13.28 -15.02
C GLY A 114 -12.59 11.79 -15.38
N THR A 115 -11.73 10.93 -14.83
CA THR A 115 -11.79 9.48 -15.12
C THR A 115 -13.05 8.87 -14.52
N LYS A 116 -13.82 8.15 -15.35
CA LYS A 116 -14.99 7.38 -14.90
C LYS A 116 -14.53 6.07 -14.27
N VAL A 117 -15.06 5.75 -13.09
CA VAL A 117 -14.70 4.57 -12.31
C VAL A 117 -15.93 3.89 -11.72
N LEU A 118 -15.80 2.61 -11.38
CA LEU A 118 -16.74 1.91 -10.50
C LEU A 118 -16.13 1.84 -9.11
N VAL A 119 -16.87 2.34 -8.12
CA VAL A 119 -16.45 2.35 -6.72
C VAL A 119 -17.22 1.30 -5.95
N LYS A 120 -16.49 0.36 -5.34
CA LYS A 120 -17.07 -0.64 -4.45
C LYS A 120 -17.37 0.00 -3.09
N VAL A 121 -18.63 0.29 -2.82
CA VAL A 121 -19.08 0.88 -1.54
C VAL A 121 -19.76 -0.18 -0.67
N LYS A 122 -19.48 -0.15 0.63
CA LYS A 122 -20.17 -0.99 1.63
C LYS A 122 -21.45 -0.29 2.05
N THR A 123 -22.59 -0.97 1.91
CA THR A 123 -23.89 -0.45 2.34
C THR A 123 -24.16 -0.77 3.81
N ALA A 124 -25.19 -0.17 4.40
CA ALA A 124 -25.58 -0.37 5.80
C ALA A 124 -25.84 -1.85 6.17
N GLY A 125 -26.21 -2.69 5.19
CA GLY A 125 -26.40 -4.14 5.40
C GLY A 125 -25.13 -4.99 5.17
N GLY A 126 -23.96 -4.38 5.05
CA GLY A 126 -22.70 -5.10 4.77
C GLY A 126 -22.54 -5.56 3.32
N VAL A 127 -23.54 -5.36 2.47
CA VAL A 127 -23.50 -5.70 1.05
C VAL A 127 -22.63 -4.68 0.30
N HIS A 128 -21.68 -5.17 -0.48
CA HIS A 128 -20.91 -4.36 -1.40
C HIS A 128 -21.67 -4.14 -2.70
N ARG A 129 -21.68 -2.90 -3.19
CA ARG A 129 -22.21 -2.54 -4.50
C ARG A 129 -21.19 -1.71 -5.26
N ASP A 130 -21.12 -1.92 -6.56
CA ASP A 130 -20.34 -1.07 -7.44
C ASP A 130 -21.21 0.13 -7.86
N VAL A 131 -20.68 1.33 -7.66
CA VAL A 131 -21.37 2.59 -7.96
C VAL A 131 -20.53 3.38 -8.96
N PRO A 132 -21.10 3.81 -10.10
CA PRO A 132 -20.38 4.65 -11.04
C PRO A 132 -20.04 6.01 -10.41
N GLY A 133 -18.86 6.51 -10.71
CA GLY A 133 -18.41 7.82 -10.27
C GLY A 133 -17.35 8.42 -11.17
N VAL A 134 -16.99 9.66 -10.88
CA VAL A 134 -15.97 10.45 -11.59
C VAL A 134 -14.92 10.90 -10.59
N VAL A 135 -13.65 10.67 -10.92
CA VAL A 135 -12.52 11.09 -10.09
C VAL A 135 -12.27 12.59 -10.25
N TRP A 136 -12.19 13.34 -9.15
CA TRP A 136 -11.87 14.76 -9.13
C TRP A 136 -10.63 15.11 -8.33
N PHE A 137 -10.15 14.16 -7.54
CA PHE A 137 -8.93 14.32 -6.76
C PHE A 137 -8.11 13.03 -6.82
N LYS A 138 -6.80 13.19 -6.96
CA LYS A 138 -5.79 12.15 -6.81
C LYS A 138 -4.58 12.77 -6.13
N GLY A 139 -4.25 12.30 -4.95
CA GLY A 139 -3.10 12.83 -4.22
C GLY A 139 -3.10 12.44 -2.74
N PRO A 140 -2.09 12.90 -1.98
CA PRO A 140 -2.02 12.65 -0.55
C PRO A 140 -3.07 13.44 0.23
N LEU A 141 -3.49 12.90 1.38
CA LEU A 141 -4.29 13.64 2.37
C LEU A 141 -3.53 13.67 3.70
N PRO A 142 -3.59 14.77 4.49
CA PRO A 142 -2.87 14.85 5.76
C PRO A 142 -3.25 13.77 6.79
N THR A 143 -4.44 13.19 6.65
CA THR A 143 -5.02 12.22 7.59
C THR A 143 -4.89 10.77 7.14
N HIS A 144 -4.32 10.52 5.94
CA HIS A 144 -4.27 9.18 5.35
C HIS A 144 -2.92 8.93 4.70
N ASP A 145 -2.40 7.72 4.85
CA ASP A 145 -1.19 7.29 4.17
C ASP A 145 -1.47 7.02 2.69
N GLY A 146 -0.48 7.32 1.84
CA GLY A 146 -0.54 7.00 0.41
C GLY A 146 -1.38 7.97 -0.44
N THR A 147 -1.76 7.51 -1.64
CA THR A 147 -2.56 8.28 -2.61
C THR A 147 -4.04 7.99 -2.44
N MET A 148 -4.80 9.04 -2.18
CA MET A 148 -6.25 9.02 -2.05
C MET A 148 -6.92 9.50 -3.35
N PHE A 149 -8.13 8.99 -3.58
CA PHE A 149 -8.98 9.39 -4.71
C PHE A 149 -10.27 10.01 -4.20
N GLY A 150 -10.53 11.25 -4.57
CA GLY A 150 -11.83 11.88 -4.36
C GLY A 150 -12.73 11.58 -5.54
N VAL A 151 -13.82 10.85 -5.29
CA VAL A 151 -14.75 10.39 -6.33
C VAL A 151 -16.13 10.96 -6.07
N GLU A 152 -16.66 11.70 -7.04
CA GLU A 152 -18.07 12.07 -7.06
C GLU A 152 -18.87 10.86 -7.55
N LEU A 153 -19.73 10.33 -6.67
CA LEU A 153 -20.59 9.20 -7.03
C LEU A 153 -21.79 9.71 -7.82
N THR A 154 -22.00 9.12 -8.99
CA THR A 154 -23.25 9.33 -9.73
C THR A 154 -24.29 8.37 -9.17
N PRO A 155 -25.44 8.85 -8.64
CA PRO A 155 -26.50 7.95 -8.27
C PRO A 155 -26.91 7.15 -9.51
N ASN A 156 -26.99 5.84 -9.39
CA ASN A 156 -27.83 5.07 -10.30
C ASN A 156 -29.22 5.69 -10.16
N LYS A 157 -29.62 6.54 -11.10
CA LYS A 157 -31.04 6.86 -11.25
C LYS A 157 -31.70 5.48 -11.36
N PRO A 158 -32.62 5.07 -10.47
CA PRO A 158 -33.49 3.97 -10.82
C PRO A 158 -34.03 4.34 -12.20
N LYS A 159 -33.92 3.45 -13.19
CA LYS A 159 -34.68 3.63 -14.43
C LYS A 159 -36.07 4.01 -13.96
N ALA A 160 -36.50 5.24 -14.26
CA ALA A 160 -37.85 5.66 -13.95
C ALA A 160 -38.72 4.52 -14.46
N LEU A 161 -39.47 3.88 -13.54
CA LEU A 161 -40.53 2.96 -13.94
C LEU A 161 -41.30 3.73 -14.99
N HIS A 162 -41.21 3.26 -16.23
CA HIS A 162 -42.06 3.76 -17.28
C HIS A 162 -43.47 3.69 -16.73
N LEU A 163 -44.07 4.87 -16.65
CA LEU A 163 -45.49 5.08 -16.49
C LEU A 163 -46.22 3.98 -17.26
N PHE A 164 -46.89 3.08 -16.55
CA PHE A 164 -48.09 2.47 -17.10
C PHE A 164 -49.25 3.21 -16.45
N ASN A 165 -49.80 4.13 -17.24
CA ASN A 165 -51.21 4.43 -17.17
C ASN A 165 -51.97 3.10 -17.27
N ASN A 166 -52.84 2.84 -16.31
CA ASN A 166 -54.23 2.43 -16.52
C ASN A 166 -55.00 2.66 -15.22
#